data_AF-A0A7X4C8Q9-F1
#
_entry.id   AF-A0A7X4C8Q9-F1
#
_cell.length_a   1.000
_cell.length_b   1.000
_cell.length_c   1.000
_cell.angle_alpha   90.00
_cell.angle_beta   90.00
_cell.angle_gamma   90.00
#
_symmetry.space_group_name_H-M   'P 1'
#
loop_
_entity.id
_entity.type
_entity.pdbx_description
1 polymer ?
#
loop_
_entity_poly.entity_id
_entity_poly.type
_entity_poly.pdbx_seq_one_letter_code
_entity_poly.pdbx_strand_id
1 'polypeptide(L)'
;MAAISTAGVAMARCYGCGRCLAVCPLGLIEERPWHLERSRLLEVLEACQPDALEIHTRPGAVAPFTQLLTLLQPLLPRLWLLAVSAGGPLAQLIPYLWQLHGLLAKQPVPHLWQLDGRPMSGDLGRGTAHAAVALALGVSRHGPPGLLQVAGGVNRHTQTLLERHGLSGHGEKPPAVAGMAFGGAARQLLSPWLAAAQARGKPLHQHSDLADVAVEQAQGLLNLPAGSGA
;
A
#
# COMPACT_ATOMS: atom_id res chain seq x y z
N MET A 1 4.93 -25.88 -7.39
CA MET A 1 4.51 -26.35 -6.05
C MET A 1 3.72 -25.27 -5.33
N ALA A 2 2.65 -25.63 -4.63
CA ALA A 2 1.82 -24.73 -3.83
C ALA A 2 2.47 -24.40 -2.47
N ALA A 3 2.07 -23.29 -1.84
CA ALA A 3 2.56 -22.91 -0.50
C ALA A 3 1.95 -23.75 0.64
N ILE A 4 0.83 -24.43 0.37
CA ILE A 4 0.11 -25.33 1.28
C ILE A 4 -0.02 -26.67 0.55
N SER A 5 0.29 -27.76 1.24
CA SER A 5 0.15 -29.13 0.73
C SER A 5 -0.24 -30.09 1.86
N THR A 6 -0.42 -31.37 1.55
CA THR A 6 -0.63 -32.43 2.56
C THR A 6 0.56 -32.58 3.51
N ALA A 7 1.76 -32.12 3.13
CA ALA A 7 2.94 -32.06 4.00
C ALA A 7 2.99 -30.80 4.90
N GLY A 8 1.94 -29.96 4.89
CA GLY A 8 1.86 -28.73 5.68
C GLY A 8 2.22 -27.46 4.90
N VAL A 9 2.69 -26.45 5.62
CA VAL A 9 3.01 -25.12 5.09
C VAL A 9 4.48 -25.04 4.69
N ALA A 10 4.76 -24.69 3.45
CA ALA A 10 6.12 -24.42 3.00
C ALA A 10 6.59 -23.07 3.56
N MET A 11 7.40 -23.09 4.63
CA MET A 11 7.85 -21.87 5.33
C MET A 11 8.51 -20.84 4.42
N ALA A 12 9.35 -21.26 3.48
CA ALA A 12 10.00 -20.38 2.50
C ALA A 12 9.02 -19.62 1.58
N ARG A 13 7.73 -20.01 1.56
CA ARG A 13 6.68 -19.40 0.74
C ARG A 13 5.52 -18.84 1.58
N CYS A 14 5.59 -18.97 2.90
CA CYS A 14 4.60 -18.45 3.80
C CYS A 14 4.80 -16.94 3.95
N TYR A 15 3.75 -16.17 3.70
CA TYR A 15 3.76 -14.71 3.87
C TYR A 15 2.85 -14.26 5.03
N GLY A 16 2.50 -15.19 5.95
CA GLY A 16 1.75 -14.87 7.16
C GLY A 16 0.26 -14.60 6.97
N CYS A 17 -0.38 -15.15 5.91
CA CYS A 17 -1.77 -14.82 5.59
C CYS A 17 -2.85 -15.52 6.42
N GLY A 18 -2.49 -16.46 7.29
CA GLY A 18 -3.44 -17.24 8.10
C GLY A 18 -4.38 -18.19 7.34
N ARG A 19 -4.45 -18.14 6.00
CA ARG A 19 -5.38 -18.98 5.20
C ARG A 19 -5.23 -20.47 5.43
N CYS A 20 -4.02 -20.92 5.79
CA CYS A 20 -3.74 -22.32 6.09
C CYS A 20 -4.42 -22.83 7.37
N LEU A 21 -4.71 -21.95 8.33
CA LEU A 21 -5.31 -22.32 9.62
C LEU A 21 -6.71 -22.88 9.44
N ALA A 22 -7.56 -22.14 8.72
CA ALA A 22 -8.96 -22.50 8.51
C ALA A 22 -9.14 -23.76 7.65
N VAL A 23 -8.15 -24.11 6.82
CA VAL A 23 -8.22 -25.28 5.93
C VAL A 23 -7.46 -26.49 6.47
N CYS A 24 -6.83 -26.40 7.65
CA CYS A 24 -6.09 -27.51 8.23
C CYS A 24 -7.07 -28.49 8.88
N PRO A 25 -7.27 -29.70 8.32
CA PRO A 25 -8.24 -30.65 8.89
C PRO A 25 -7.78 -31.21 10.25
N LEU A 26 -6.48 -31.21 10.52
CA LEU A 26 -5.89 -31.74 11.75
C LEU A 26 -5.67 -30.68 12.83
N GLY A 27 -5.86 -29.39 12.53
CA GLY A 27 -5.62 -28.31 13.48
C GLY A 27 -4.16 -28.17 13.95
N LEU A 28 -3.18 -28.66 13.17
CA LEU A 28 -1.77 -28.73 13.57
C LEU A 28 -0.95 -27.48 13.22
N ILE A 29 -1.57 -26.46 12.61
CA ILE A 29 -0.86 -25.25 12.18
C ILE A 29 -1.01 -24.19 13.26
N GLU A 30 0.13 -23.70 13.73
CA GLU A 30 0.21 -22.60 14.70
C GLU A 30 0.70 -21.32 14.02
N GLU A 31 0.18 -20.17 14.46
CA GLU A 31 0.76 -18.88 14.12
C GLU A 31 1.86 -18.52 15.11
N ARG A 32 3.01 -18.10 14.58
CA ARG A 32 4.11 -17.56 15.39
C ARG A 32 4.42 -16.15 14.91
N PRO A 33 4.45 -15.16 15.82
CA PRO A 33 4.85 -13.82 15.43
C PRO A 33 6.30 -13.85 14.95
N TRP A 34 6.52 -13.43 13.70
CA TRP A 34 7.84 -13.28 13.14
C TRP A 34 8.29 -11.83 13.34
N HIS A 35 9.30 -11.64 14.20
CA HIS A 35 9.91 -10.34 14.40
C HIS A 35 11.21 -10.25 13.61
N LEU A 36 11.25 -9.36 12.63
CA LEU A 36 12.50 -9.00 11.98
C LEU A 36 13.25 -8.01 12.88
N GLU A 37 14.41 -8.42 13.38
CA GLU A 37 15.28 -7.54 14.15
C GLU A 37 15.65 -6.29 13.35
N ARG A 38 15.79 -5.15 14.03
CA ARG A 38 16.09 -3.87 13.38
C ARG A 38 17.39 -3.89 12.58
N SER A 39 18.40 -4.62 13.06
CA SER A 39 19.67 -4.82 12.34
C SER A 39 19.47 -5.58 11.03
N ARG A 40 18.62 -6.61 11.04
CA ARG A 40 18.27 -7.39 9.84
C ARG A 40 17.47 -6.60 8.82
N LEU A 41 16.68 -5.62 9.27
CA LEU A 41 15.95 -4.74 8.35
C LEU A 41 16.90 -3.95 7.44
N LEU A 42 17.98 -3.38 8.00
CA LEU A 42 18.96 -2.65 7.20
C LEU A 42 19.67 -3.56 6.19
N GLU A 43 20.09 -4.77 6.61
CA GLU A 43 20.70 -5.76 5.71
C GLU A 43 19.79 -6.08 4.51
N VAL A 44 18.49 -6.26 4.76
CA VAL A 44 17.50 -6.52 3.70
C VAL A 44 17.34 -5.32 2.78
N LEU A 45 17.25 -4.10 3.32
CA LEU A 45 17.08 -2.88 2.53
C LEU A 45 18.33 -2.56 1.71
N GLU A 46 19.53 -2.82 2.23
CA GLU A 46 20.79 -2.66 1.51
C GLU A 46 20.93 -3.66 0.36
N ALA A 47 20.49 -4.90 0.56
CA ALA A 47 20.51 -5.93 -0.48
C ALA A 47 19.47 -5.68 -1.58
N CYS A 48 18.26 -5.25 -1.20
CA CYS A 48 17.17 -5.04 -2.14
C CYS A 48 17.23 -3.69 -2.86
N GLN A 49 17.87 -2.68 -2.26
CA GLN A 49 17.99 -1.31 -2.78
C GLN A 49 16.67 -0.77 -3.35
N PRO A 50 15.59 -0.70 -2.55
CA PRO A 50 14.29 -0.30 -3.06
C PRO A 50 14.30 1.16 -3.50
N ASP A 51 13.58 1.45 -4.60
CA ASP A 51 13.34 2.83 -5.03
C ASP A 51 12.32 3.54 -4.13
N ALA A 52 11.38 2.80 -3.52
CA ALA A 52 10.34 3.35 -2.65
C ALA A 52 10.11 2.46 -1.44
N LEU A 53 9.69 3.06 -0.32
CA LEU A 53 9.35 2.35 0.90
C LEU A 53 7.96 2.74 1.39
N GLU A 54 7.25 1.76 1.96
CA GLU A 54 5.99 1.97 2.66
C GLU A 54 6.16 1.64 4.14
N ILE A 55 5.74 2.57 5.01
CA ILE A 55 5.71 2.38 6.46
C ILE A 55 4.25 2.33 6.91
N HIS A 56 3.80 1.15 7.35
CA HIS A 56 2.52 1.03 8.05
C HIS A 56 2.66 1.48 9.50
N THR A 57 1.72 2.31 9.94
CA THR A 57 1.66 2.83 11.29
C THR A 57 0.22 3.05 11.75
N ARG A 58 0.04 3.42 13.02
CA ARG A 58 -1.28 3.64 13.64
C ARG A 58 -1.27 4.83 14.60
N PRO A 59 -2.44 5.48 14.83
CA PRO A 59 -2.56 6.53 15.83
C PRO A 59 -1.95 6.14 17.18
N GLY A 60 -1.18 7.06 17.77
CA GLY A 60 -0.45 6.86 19.03
C GLY A 60 0.96 6.27 18.88
N ALA A 61 1.38 5.83 17.69
CA ALA A 61 2.69 5.22 17.47
C ALA A 61 3.79 6.22 17.07
N VAL A 62 3.80 7.45 17.61
CA VAL A 62 4.80 8.47 17.23
C VAL A 62 6.22 8.02 17.59
N ALA A 63 6.46 7.56 18.82
CA ALA A 63 7.80 7.17 19.25
C ALA A 63 8.38 5.98 18.44
N PRO A 64 7.65 4.88 18.20
CA PRO A 64 8.12 3.82 17.30
C PRO A 64 8.36 4.31 15.86
N PHE A 65 7.51 5.18 15.33
CA PHE A 65 7.68 5.76 14.00
C PHE A 65 8.96 6.60 13.92
N THR A 66 9.22 7.46 14.91
CA THR A 66 10.46 8.25 14.98
C THR A 66 11.69 7.34 15.04
N GLN A 67 11.67 6.29 15.86
CA GLN A 67 12.79 5.34 15.94
C GLN A 67 13.06 4.65 14.61
N LEU A 68 12.00 4.21 13.91
CA LEU A 68 12.14 3.62 12.57
C LEU A 68 12.66 4.64 11.56
N LEU A 69 12.13 5.86 11.57
CA LEU A 69 12.59 6.92 10.66
C LEU A 69 14.07 7.28 10.89
N THR A 70 14.52 7.31 12.14
CA THR A 70 15.94 7.48 12.48
C THR A 70 16.79 6.33 11.94
N LEU A 71 16.34 5.08 12.09
CA LEU A 71 17.04 3.92 11.55
C LEU A 71 17.18 4.01 10.02
N LEU A 72 16.16 4.51 9.34
CA LEU A 72 16.11 4.62 7.88
C LEU A 72 16.87 5.83 7.32
N GLN A 73 17.37 6.75 8.16
CA GLN A 73 18.05 7.98 7.72
C GLN A 73 19.08 7.78 6.60
N PRO A 74 19.97 6.77 6.64
CA PRO A 74 20.96 6.55 5.58
C PRO A 74 20.35 6.20 4.22
N LEU A 75 19.13 5.65 4.20
CA LEU A 75 18.42 5.22 3.00
C LEU A 75 17.56 6.34 2.39
N LEU A 76 17.03 7.25 3.21
CA LEU A 76 16.05 8.26 2.76
C LEU A 76 16.50 9.08 1.54
N PRO A 77 17.76 9.57 1.43
CA PRO A 77 18.19 10.35 0.26
C PRO A 77 18.22 9.56 -1.06
N ARG A 78 18.19 8.22 -1.00
CA ARG A 78 18.21 7.35 -2.19
C ARG A 78 16.80 6.96 -2.64
N LEU A 79 15.82 7.08 -1.75
CA LEU A 79 14.43 6.74 -2.06
C LEU A 79 13.83 7.81 -2.96
N TRP A 80 13.09 7.36 -3.97
CA TRP A 80 12.25 8.20 -4.79
C TRP A 80 10.97 8.59 -4.06
N LEU A 81 10.51 7.77 -3.11
CA LEU A 81 9.24 7.98 -2.42
C LEU A 81 9.16 7.24 -1.08
N LEU A 82 8.59 7.91 -0.07
CA LEU A 82 8.21 7.30 1.19
C LEU A 82 6.69 7.38 1.39
N ALA A 83 6.02 6.23 1.34
CA ALA A 83 4.61 6.13 1.70
C ALA A 83 4.45 5.92 3.20
N VAL A 84 3.61 6.72 3.84
CA VAL A 84 3.19 6.50 5.23
C VAL A 84 1.75 6.04 5.22
N SER A 85 1.54 4.77 5.57
CA SER A 85 0.24 4.13 5.56
C SER A 85 -0.37 4.12 6.95
N ALA A 86 -1.55 4.74 7.11
CA ALA A 86 -2.26 4.79 8.37
C ALA A 86 -3.78 4.82 8.17
N GLY A 87 -4.49 4.24 9.12
CA GLY A 87 -5.94 4.15 9.15
C GLY A 87 -6.52 4.37 10.55
N GLY A 88 -7.85 4.40 10.63
CA GLY A 88 -8.58 4.46 11.90
C GLY A 88 -9.49 5.69 12.05
N PRO A 89 -10.05 5.91 13.24
CA PRO A 89 -10.97 7.02 13.48
C PRO A 89 -10.31 8.39 13.26
N LEU A 90 -10.96 9.27 12.48
CA LEU A 90 -10.43 10.59 12.11
C LEU A 90 -10.00 11.44 13.32
N ALA A 91 -10.75 11.37 14.43
CA ALA A 91 -10.44 12.12 15.65
C ALA A 91 -9.05 11.78 16.24
N GLN A 92 -8.56 10.56 16.02
CA GLN A 92 -7.22 10.14 16.44
C GLN A 92 -6.21 10.22 15.31
N LEU A 93 -6.65 9.93 14.08
CA LEU A 93 -5.78 9.90 12.91
C LEU A 93 -5.29 11.31 12.54
N ILE A 94 -6.16 12.32 12.51
CA ILE A 94 -5.77 13.67 12.06
C ILE A 94 -4.67 14.28 12.93
N PRO A 95 -4.78 14.33 14.27
CA PRO A 95 -3.69 14.83 15.11
C PRO A 95 -2.40 14.02 14.93
N TYR A 96 -2.52 12.71 14.76
CA TYR A 96 -1.38 11.84 14.55
C TYR A 96 -0.65 12.11 13.23
N LEU A 97 -1.37 12.28 12.12
CA LEU A 97 -0.78 12.64 10.82
C LEU A 97 -0.06 13.98 10.90
N TRP A 98 -0.60 14.97 11.62
CA TRP A 98 0.09 16.25 11.86
C TRP A 98 1.40 16.09 12.64
N GLN A 99 1.43 15.21 13.65
CA GLN A 99 2.67 14.90 14.37
C GLN A 99 3.71 14.27 13.44
N LEU A 100 3.30 13.32 12.60
CA LEU A 100 4.20 12.70 11.63
C LEU A 100 4.67 13.67 10.55
N HIS A 101 3.80 14.56 10.09
CA HIS A 101 4.15 15.58 9.11
C HIS A 101 5.31 16.46 9.60
N GLY A 102 5.32 16.86 10.88
CA GLY A 102 6.43 17.63 11.46
C GLY A 102 7.77 16.88 11.47
N LEU A 103 7.76 15.54 11.42
CA LEU A 103 8.94 14.71 11.28
C LEU A 103 9.34 14.53 9.81
N LEU A 104 8.36 14.27 8.94
CA LEU A 104 8.54 13.97 7.51
C LEU A 104 8.96 15.20 6.70
N ALA A 105 8.44 16.39 7.03
CA ALA A 105 8.77 17.63 6.34
C ALA A 105 10.26 18.01 6.40
N LYS A 106 11.03 17.38 7.30
CA LYS A 106 12.47 17.59 7.48
C LYS A 106 13.33 16.57 6.72
N GLN A 107 12.70 15.58 6.07
CA GLN A 107 13.41 14.47 5.46
C GLN A 107 13.73 14.75 3.99
N PRO A 108 14.85 14.23 3.47
CA PRO A 108 15.29 14.44 2.09
C PRO A 108 14.60 13.48 1.11
N VAL A 109 13.31 13.21 1.32
CA VAL A 109 12.52 12.28 0.51
C VAL A 109 11.09 12.80 0.38
N PRO A 110 10.49 12.82 -0.82
CA PRO A 110 9.09 13.14 -0.96
C PRO A 110 8.23 12.05 -0.30
N HIS A 111 7.12 12.45 0.30
CA HIS A 111 6.23 11.52 1.00
C HIS A 111 4.80 11.59 0.47
N LEU A 112 4.11 10.44 0.56
CA LEU A 112 2.68 10.33 0.31
C LEU A 112 1.98 9.76 1.54
N TRP A 113 0.73 10.17 1.72
CA TRP A 113 -0.16 9.63 2.74
C TRP A 113 -1.01 8.53 2.12
N GLN A 114 -0.71 7.28 2.46
CA GLN A 114 -1.57 6.16 2.10
C GLN A 114 -2.64 5.97 3.18
N LEU A 115 -3.87 6.30 2.84
CA LEU A 115 -5.01 6.22 3.75
C LEU A 115 -5.56 4.80 3.74
N ASP A 116 -5.11 4.01 4.70
CA ASP A 116 -5.50 2.61 4.85
C ASP A 116 -6.88 2.54 5.48
N GLY A 117 -7.89 2.26 4.66
CA GLY A 117 -9.28 2.18 5.08
C GLY A 117 -9.57 0.96 5.97
N ARG A 118 -10.53 0.12 5.55
CA ARG A 118 -10.84 -1.10 6.30
C ARG A 118 -9.83 -2.21 5.96
N PRO A 119 -9.36 -2.98 6.96
CA PRO A 119 -8.59 -4.21 6.70
C PRO A 119 -9.36 -5.13 5.76
N MET A 120 -8.68 -5.67 4.74
CA MET A 120 -9.26 -6.59 3.76
C MET A 120 -9.67 -7.92 4.41
N SER A 121 -10.82 -7.94 5.08
CA SER A 121 -11.49 -9.13 5.57
C SER A 121 -12.59 -9.53 4.59
N GLY A 122 -12.17 -10.11 3.44
CA GLY A 122 -13.04 -10.92 2.56
C GLY A 122 -14.14 -10.23 1.75
N ASP A 123 -14.65 -9.06 2.14
CA ASP A 123 -15.76 -8.39 1.43
C ASP A 123 -15.27 -7.20 0.61
N LEU A 124 -15.03 -7.41 -0.69
CA LEU A 124 -14.71 -6.35 -1.67
C LEU A 124 -15.97 -5.71 -2.28
N GLY A 125 -17.09 -5.69 -1.55
CA GLY A 125 -18.34 -5.06 -1.97
C GLY A 125 -18.27 -3.52 -2.04
N ARG A 126 -19.37 -2.88 -2.48
CA ARG A 126 -19.46 -1.41 -2.60
C ARG A 126 -19.16 -0.67 -1.29
N GLY A 127 -19.48 -1.26 -0.13
CA GLY A 127 -19.30 -0.64 1.17
C GLY A 127 -17.85 -0.33 1.53
N THR A 128 -16.88 -1.08 0.99
CA THR A 128 -15.46 -0.84 1.30
C THR A 128 -14.88 0.36 0.57
N ALA A 129 -15.32 0.62 -0.67
CA ALA A 129 -14.93 1.82 -1.41
C ALA A 129 -15.45 3.10 -0.73
N HIS A 130 -16.67 3.08 -0.18
CA HIS A 130 -17.21 4.19 0.59
C HIS A 130 -16.37 4.50 1.83
N ALA A 131 -15.91 3.48 2.56
CA ALA A 131 -15.06 3.68 3.74
C ALA A 131 -13.71 4.31 3.37
N ALA A 132 -13.06 3.84 2.30
CA ALA A 132 -11.80 4.40 1.82
C ALA A 132 -11.96 5.87 1.39
N VAL A 133 -13.02 6.20 0.64
CA VAL A 133 -13.30 7.57 0.18
C VAL A 133 -13.71 8.49 1.33
N ALA A 134 -14.49 8.00 2.31
CA ALA A 134 -14.85 8.78 3.49
C ALA A 134 -13.61 9.14 4.33
N LEU A 135 -12.66 8.22 4.48
CA LEU A 135 -11.38 8.49 5.13
C LEU A 135 -10.60 9.56 4.37
N ALA A 136 -10.51 9.43 3.04
CA ALA A 136 -9.86 10.42 2.18
C ALA A 136 -10.49 11.81 2.30
N LEU A 137 -11.82 11.89 2.32
CA LEU A 137 -12.54 13.15 2.48
C LEU A 137 -12.26 13.81 3.84
N GLY A 138 -12.18 13.01 4.91
CA GLY A 138 -11.84 13.51 6.24
C GLY A 138 -10.42 14.05 6.32
N VAL A 139 -9.46 13.30 5.76
CA VAL A 139 -8.05 13.69 5.75
C VAL A 139 -7.79 14.86 4.80
N SER A 140 -8.45 14.93 3.64
CA SER A 140 -8.26 16.05 2.72
C SER A 140 -8.75 17.38 3.30
N ARG A 141 -9.73 17.35 4.21
CA ARG A 141 -10.26 18.56 4.85
C ARG A 141 -9.47 19.03 6.08
N HIS A 142 -8.88 18.10 6.83
CA HIS A 142 -8.34 18.39 8.16
C HIS A 142 -6.90 17.92 8.38
N GLY A 143 -6.38 17.08 7.49
CA GLY A 143 -5.06 16.49 7.59
C GLY A 143 -3.93 17.43 7.14
N PRO A 144 -2.67 16.99 7.31
CA PRO A 144 -1.52 17.72 6.79
C PRO A 144 -1.53 17.78 5.26
N PRO A 145 -0.79 18.74 4.66
CA PRO A 145 -0.60 18.77 3.22
C PRO A 145 0.19 17.54 2.75
N GLY A 146 0.03 17.20 1.47
CA GLY A 146 0.75 16.10 0.82
C GLY A 146 -0.12 15.37 -0.19
N LEU A 147 0.51 14.49 -0.97
CA LEU A 147 -0.18 13.61 -1.90
C LEU A 147 -0.97 12.56 -1.12
N LEU A 148 -2.24 12.38 -1.48
CA LEU A 148 -3.10 11.38 -0.87
C LEU A 148 -3.25 10.17 -1.80
N GLN A 149 -3.11 8.97 -1.24
CA GLN A 149 -3.42 7.71 -1.90
C GLN A 149 -4.45 6.96 -1.07
N VAL A 150 -5.57 6.53 -1.65
CA VAL A 150 -6.51 5.65 -0.94
C VAL A 150 -6.05 4.21 -0.99
N ALA A 151 -6.20 3.49 0.11
CA ALA A 151 -5.95 2.06 0.26
C ALA A 151 -7.03 1.43 1.14
N GLY A 152 -6.95 0.12 1.39
CA GLY A 152 -7.85 -0.58 2.31
C GLY A 152 -9.33 -0.51 1.90
N GLY A 153 -9.73 -1.35 0.94
CA GLY A 153 -11.11 -1.39 0.42
C GLY A 153 -11.31 -0.70 -0.93
N VAL A 154 -10.23 -0.36 -1.62
CA VAL A 154 -10.26 0.19 -2.99
C VAL A 154 -10.78 -0.86 -3.98
N ASN A 155 -11.67 -0.45 -4.88
CA ASN A 155 -12.18 -1.27 -5.97
C ASN A 155 -12.57 -0.39 -7.17
N ARG A 156 -13.12 -0.99 -8.24
CA ARG A 156 -13.50 -0.27 -9.47
C ARG A 156 -14.43 0.93 -9.23
N HIS A 157 -15.25 0.92 -8.17
CA HIS A 157 -16.19 2.01 -7.87
C HIS A 157 -15.52 3.18 -7.14
N THR A 158 -14.30 3.03 -6.63
CA THR A 158 -13.60 4.04 -5.86
C THR A 158 -13.35 5.32 -6.68
N GLN A 159 -12.95 5.20 -7.94
CA GLN A 159 -12.72 6.36 -8.82
C GLN A 159 -13.98 7.24 -8.95
N THR A 160 -15.11 6.63 -9.32
CA THR A 160 -16.39 7.35 -9.46
C THR A 160 -16.86 7.98 -8.15
N LEU A 161 -16.56 7.36 -7.01
CA LEU A 161 -16.85 7.96 -5.69
C LEU A 161 -15.95 9.16 -5.39
N LEU A 162 -14.66 9.09 -5.72
CA LEU A 162 -13.73 10.22 -5.59
C LEU A 162 -14.20 11.41 -6.44
N GLU A 163 -14.59 11.17 -7.69
CA GLU A 163 -15.13 12.19 -8.60
C GLU A 163 -16.39 12.86 -8.04
N ARG A 164 -17.35 12.07 -7.55
CA ARG A 164 -18.59 12.59 -6.94
C ARG A 164 -18.33 13.49 -5.73
N HIS A 165 -17.24 13.25 -5.01
CA HIS A 165 -16.85 14.06 -3.86
C HIS A 165 -15.86 15.18 -4.20
N GLY A 166 -15.53 15.37 -5.48
CA GLY A 166 -14.57 16.39 -5.93
C GLY A 166 -13.14 16.13 -5.43
N LEU A 167 -12.79 14.86 -5.19
CA LEU A 167 -11.47 14.44 -4.70
C LEU A 167 -10.59 13.86 -5.80
N SER A 168 -11.08 13.70 -7.03
CA SER A 168 -10.31 13.19 -8.17
C SER A 168 -9.48 14.29 -8.84
N GLY A 169 -8.22 14.00 -9.20
CA GLY A 169 -7.39 14.84 -10.07
C GLY A 169 -6.13 15.39 -9.40
N HIS A 170 -5.71 16.60 -9.81
CA HIS A 170 -4.52 17.31 -9.29
C HIS A 170 -4.90 18.71 -8.77
N GLY A 171 -6.06 18.85 -8.13
CA GLY A 171 -6.61 20.13 -7.70
C GLY A 171 -5.93 20.72 -6.44
N GLU A 172 -5.93 22.05 -6.35
CA GLU A 172 -5.26 22.79 -5.27
C GLU A 172 -5.99 22.68 -3.92
N LYS A 173 -7.33 22.55 -3.88
CA LYS A 173 -8.14 22.31 -2.65
C LYS A 173 -9.52 21.70 -2.95
N PRO A 174 -10.00 20.73 -2.15
CA PRO A 174 -9.22 19.91 -1.21
C PRO A 174 -8.13 19.11 -1.95
N PRO A 175 -7.02 18.74 -1.29
CA PRO A 175 -5.93 18.00 -1.92
C PRO A 175 -6.51 16.76 -2.59
N ALA A 176 -6.29 16.66 -3.89
CA ALA A 176 -6.82 15.59 -4.68
C ALA A 176 -6.13 14.26 -4.32
N VAL A 177 -6.90 13.19 -4.38
CA VAL A 177 -6.38 11.83 -4.27
C VAL A 177 -5.62 11.54 -5.56
N ALA A 178 -4.29 11.45 -5.42
CA ALA A 178 -3.33 11.27 -6.51
C ALA A 178 -3.11 9.80 -6.87
N GLY A 179 -3.61 8.85 -6.07
CA GLY A 179 -3.41 7.43 -6.30
C GLY A 179 -4.41 6.52 -5.60
N MET A 180 -4.47 5.27 -6.06
CA MET A 180 -5.32 4.21 -5.49
C MET A 180 -4.53 2.90 -5.39
N ALA A 181 -4.46 2.33 -4.20
CA ALA A 181 -3.78 1.05 -3.95
C ALA A 181 -4.77 -0.13 -4.08
N PHE A 182 -4.71 -0.85 -5.20
CA PHE A 182 -5.57 -2.01 -5.48
C PHE A 182 -5.09 -3.33 -4.86
N GLY A 183 -3.89 -3.34 -4.27
CA GLY A 183 -3.35 -4.48 -3.52
C GLY A 183 -3.43 -5.82 -4.28
N GLY A 184 -4.05 -6.82 -3.66
CA GLY A 184 -4.16 -8.18 -4.20
C GLY A 184 -4.84 -8.27 -5.56
N ALA A 185 -5.81 -7.40 -5.86
CA ALA A 185 -6.50 -7.40 -7.15
C ALA A 185 -5.55 -7.02 -8.30
N ALA A 186 -4.74 -5.98 -8.11
CA ALA A 186 -3.70 -5.61 -9.08
C ALA A 186 -2.64 -6.69 -9.19
N ARG A 187 -2.20 -7.28 -8.07
CA ARG A 187 -1.22 -8.37 -8.09
C ARG A 187 -1.71 -9.59 -8.89
N GLN A 188 -2.98 -9.96 -8.73
CA GLN A 188 -3.57 -11.08 -9.47
C GLN A 188 -3.64 -10.78 -10.97
N LEU A 189 -4.11 -9.59 -11.33
CA LEU A 189 -4.19 -9.13 -12.72
C LEU A 189 -2.82 -9.12 -13.40
N LEU A 190 -1.81 -8.58 -12.72
CA LEU A 190 -0.46 -8.40 -13.27
C LEU A 190 0.45 -9.63 -13.10
N SER A 191 -0.04 -10.71 -12.49
CA SER A 191 0.75 -11.90 -12.21
C SER A 191 1.46 -12.50 -13.44
N PRO A 192 0.86 -12.56 -14.64
CA PRO A 192 1.55 -13.09 -15.82
C PRO A 192 2.78 -12.26 -16.20
N TRP A 193 2.66 -10.94 -16.14
CA TRP A 193 3.75 -10.01 -16.51
C TRP A 193 4.85 -9.97 -15.47
N LEU A 194 4.48 -10.03 -14.19
CA LEU A 194 5.44 -10.17 -13.09
C LEU A 194 6.25 -11.45 -13.22
N ALA A 195 5.62 -12.57 -13.57
CA ALA A 195 6.32 -13.84 -13.80
C ALA A 195 7.23 -13.78 -15.02
N ALA A 196 6.79 -13.16 -16.12
CA ALA A 196 7.60 -12.97 -17.31
C ALA A 196 8.84 -12.08 -17.05
N ALA A 197 8.67 -10.97 -16.34
CA ALA A 197 9.77 -10.10 -15.94
C ALA A 197 10.76 -10.82 -15.01
N GLN A 198 10.25 -11.57 -14.02
CA GLN A 198 11.10 -12.38 -13.14
C GLN A 198 11.91 -13.42 -13.91
N ALA A 199 11.31 -14.09 -14.90
CA ALA A 199 12.03 -15.04 -15.76
C ALA A 199 13.14 -14.38 -16.59
N ARG A 200 13.00 -13.08 -16.89
CA ARG A 200 14.00 -12.25 -17.59
C ARG A 200 15.02 -11.58 -16.65
N GLY A 201 14.90 -11.78 -15.33
CA GLY A 201 15.89 -11.36 -14.34
C GLY A 201 15.92 -9.87 -14.03
N LYS A 202 14.92 -9.08 -14.45
CA LYS A 202 14.82 -7.65 -14.09
C LYS A 202 13.41 -7.29 -13.58
N PRO A 203 13.26 -6.18 -12.83
CA PRO A 203 11.94 -5.66 -12.45
C PRO A 203 11.06 -5.37 -13.67
N LEU A 204 9.74 -5.52 -13.51
CA LEU A 204 8.77 -5.31 -14.59
C LEU A 204 8.90 -3.93 -15.25
N HIS A 205 9.12 -2.87 -14.47
CA HIS A 205 9.26 -1.50 -14.99
C HIS A 205 10.51 -1.29 -15.87
N GLN A 206 11.46 -2.25 -15.89
CA GLN A 206 12.66 -2.20 -16.74
C GLN A 206 12.48 -2.96 -18.07
N HIS A 207 11.29 -3.55 -18.30
CA HIS A 207 10.92 -4.21 -19.54
C HIS A 207 9.79 -3.42 -20.20
N SER A 208 10.10 -2.44 -21.07
CA SER A 208 9.08 -1.59 -21.69
C SER A 208 7.97 -2.40 -22.38
N ASP A 209 8.34 -3.48 -23.09
CA ASP A 209 7.40 -4.38 -23.77
C ASP A 209 6.38 -5.05 -22.82
N LEU A 210 6.79 -5.36 -21.59
CA LEU A 210 5.91 -5.97 -20.58
C LEU A 210 5.21 -4.91 -19.73
N ALA A 211 5.90 -3.81 -19.43
CA ALA A 211 5.41 -2.74 -18.59
C ALA A 211 4.24 -2.01 -19.25
N ASP A 212 4.32 -1.71 -20.55
CA ASP A 212 3.27 -1.00 -21.27
C ASP A 212 1.97 -1.80 -21.26
N VAL A 213 2.04 -3.10 -21.54
CA VAL A 213 0.88 -4.01 -21.49
C VAL A 213 0.34 -4.16 -20.07
N ALA A 214 1.23 -4.25 -19.07
CA ALA A 214 0.82 -4.32 -17.67
C ALA A 214 0.09 -3.05 -17.22
N VAL A 215 0.55 -1.87 -17.65
CA VAL A 215 -0.11 -0.58 -17.38
C VAL A 215 -1.47 -0.52 -18.07
N GLU A 216 -1.56 -0.91 -19.34
CA GLU A 216 -2.84 -0.96 -20.07
C GLU A 216 -3.86 -1.86 -19.35
N GLN A 217 -3.44 -3.05 -18.90
CA GLN A 217 -4.32 -3.91 -18.12
C GLN A 217 -4.69 -3.31 -16.76
N ALA A 218 -3.73 -2.70 -16.06
CA ALA A 218 -3.99 -2.05 -14.77
C ALA A 218 -4.98 -0.89 -14.88
N GLN A 219 -5.04 -0.18 -16.02
CA GLN A 219 -6.04 0.85 -16.28
C GLN A 219 -7.47 0.28 -16.21
N GLY A 220 -7.67 -1.00 -16.56
CA GLY A 220 -8.96 -1.69 -16.43
C GLY A 220 -9.46 -1.85 -14.97
N LEU A 221 -8.60 -1.63 -13.97
CA LEU A 221 -9.02 -1.57 -12.56
C LEU A 221 -9.75 -0.25 -12.25
N LEU A 222 -9.48 0.78 -13.04
CA LEU A 222 -10.14 2.06 -12.97
C LEU A 222 -11.44 1.94 -13.78
N ASN A 223 -12.57 2.30 -13.18
CA ASN A 223 -13.83 2.41 -13.91
C ASN A 223 -13.86 3.71 -14.73
N LEU A 224 -12.81 3.95 -15.54
CA LEU A 224 -12.72 5.08 -16.43
C LEU A 224 -13.62 4.81 -17.64
N PRO A 225 -14.46 5.77 -18.07
CA PRO A 225 -15.13 5.66 -19.34
C PRO A 225 -14.08 5.55 -20.45
N ALA A 226 -14.29 4.65 -21.41
CA ALA A 226 -13.43 4.54 -22.58
C ALA A 226 -13.37 5.90 -23.29
N GLY A 227 -12.21 6.57 -23.26
CA GLY A 227 -11.97 7.79 -24.05
C GLY A 227 -11.78 9.11 -23.30
N SER A 228 -11.22 9.15 -22.09
CA SER A 228 -10.67 10.41 -21.52
C SER A 228 -9.16 10.53 -21.71
N GLY A 229 -8.69 10.26 -22.94
CA GLY A 229 -7.36 10.63 -23.39
C GLY A 229 -7.49 11.78 -24.38
N ALA A 230 -7.20 13.00 -23.92
CA ALA A 230 -6.88 14.16 -24.73
C ALA A 230 -5.81 14.96 -23.97
#